data_AF-A0A8S1CQQ6-F1
#
_entry.id   AF-A0A8S1CQQ6-F1
#
_cell.length_a   1.000
_cell.length_b   1.000
_cell.length_c   1.000
_cell.angle_alpha   90.00
_cell.angle_beta   90.00
_cell.angle_gamma   90.00
#
_symmetry.space_group_name_H-M   'P 1'
#
loop_
_entity.id
_entity.type
_entity.pdbx_description
1 polymer ?
#
loop_
_entity_poly.entity_id
_entity_poly.type
_entity_poly.pdbx_seq_one_letter_code
_entity_poly.pdbx_strand_id
1 'polypeptide(L)'
;MMEKSEGTLSPFVYWAQTDSVATLKVDLKSVKDPHLRIKEETVEFSANGVGAQGLKRYSFALHLSAAIDPDKCSLKVTDRQVDLTLCKTKKAWWPRLTAKPQKPAWLKIDFDKWKSEEDFDEDETRDIRRDFPEIYDKLQKEELGYKRESAKKIYLAIYNLLQFIGFSYVLIVMYIRHYKSGAESMEGTYEAVGPAMKFIQLMQFLEVLHPMFGYTKGSALTPFLQVTGRAIILFVMIEAEPRMQTKPVVFYLFLVWSMIEVVRYPYYITQLFNMENSILTWLRYTIWVPLYPLGFLCEGVVIIR
;
A
#
# COMPACT_ATOMS: atom_id res chain seq x y z
N MET A 1 30.02 -68.71 23.89
CA MET A 1 30.18 -67.60 24.87
C MET A 1 29.85 -66.32 24.13
N MET A 2 28.75 -65.67 24.50
CA MET A 2 28.28 -64.43 23.86
C MET A 2 29.07 -63.23 24.42
N GLU A 3 29.79 -62.51 23.57
CA GLU A 3 30.41 -61.23 23.91
C GLU A 3 29.32 -60.21 24.29
N LYS A 4 29.38 -59.73 25.53
CA LYS A 4 28.58 -58.59 26.01
C LYS A 4 29.02 -57.35 25.22
N SER A 5 28.16 -56.83 24.36
CA SER A 5 28.35 -55.52 23.72
C SER A 5 28.35 -54.43 24.80
N GLU A 6 29.48 -53.75 24.97
CA GLU A 6 29.60 -52.53 25.79
C GLU A 6 28.49 -51.54 25.41
N GLY A 7 27.78 -51.00 26.39
CA GLY A 7 26.63 -50.13 26.17
C GLY A 7 27.01 -48.89 25.35
N THR A 8 26.44 -48.78 24.16
CA THR A 8 26.62 -47.63 23.27
C THR A 8 26.04 -46.37 23.92
N LEU A 9 26.88 -45.37 24.19
CA LEU A 9 26.43 -44.10 24.75
C LEU A 9 26.04 -43.12 23.65
N SER A 10 24.87 -42.49 23.80
CA SER A 10 24.38 -41.48 22.87
C SER A 10 24.58 -40.07 23.45
N PRO A 11 25.09 -39.11 22.65
CA PRO A 11 25.32 -37.74 23.11
C PRO A 11 24.03 -36.88 23.10
N PHE A 12 24.08 -35.78 23.86
CA PHE A 12 23.41 -34.50 23.56
C PHE A 12 23.29 -34.19 22.06
N VAL A 13 22.12 -34.32 21.41
CA VAL A 13 21.92 -33.79 20.05
C VAL A 13 20.74 -32.83 20.03
N TYR A 14 20.99 -31.61 19.57
CA TYR A 14 20.00 -30.56 19.38
C TYR A 14 19.72 -30.40 17.89
N TRP A 15 18.46 -30.27 17.50
CA TRP A 15 18.11 -30.09 16.09
C TRP A 15 17.20 -28.88 15.86
N ALA A 16 17.41 -28.24 14.72
CA ALA A 16 16.56 -27.21 14.16
C ALA A 16 16.45 -27.40 12.65
N GLN A 17 15.50 -26.73 12.01
CA GLN A 17 15.32 -26.82 10.57
C GLN A 17 14.92 -25.48 9.96
N THR A 18 15.12 -25.43 8.66
CA THR A 18 14.62 -24.44 7.71
C THR A 18 14.00 -25.21 6.54
N ASP A 19 13.37 -24.51 5.60
CA ASP A 19 12.69 -25.09 4.43
C ASP A 19 13.62 -25.98 3.60
N SER A 20 14.90 -25.60 3.51
CA SER A 20 15.92 -26.24 2.67
C SER A 20 16.93 -27.10 3.45
N VAL A 21 17.09 -26.88 4.76
CA VAL A 21 18.21 -27.43 5.54
C VAL A 21 17.75 -27.89 6.93
N ALA A 22 18.30 -28.99 7.43
CA ALA A 22 18.18 -29.41 8.83
C ALA A 22 19.56 -29.35 9.50
N THR A 23 19.65 -28.76 10.69
CA THR A 23 20.90 -28.64 11.44
C THR A 23 20.88 -29.51 12.69
N LEU A 24 21.93 -30.29 12.91
CA LEU A 24 22.15 -31.09 14.13
C LEU A 24 23.39 -30.59 14.87
N LYS A 25 23.22 -30.14 16.10
CA LYS A 25 24.26 -29.71 17.01
C LYS A 25 24.50 -30.81 18.03
N VAL A 26 25.63 -31.49 17.93
CA VAL A 26 26.05 -32.55 18.83
C VAL A 26 26.94 -31.96 19.93
N ASP A 27 26.49 -32.06 21.17
CA ASP A 27 27.18 -31.56 22.36
C ASP A 27 28.25 -32.57 22.80
N LEU A 28 29.39 -32.51 22.10
CA LEU A 28 30.60 -33.27 22.39
C LEU A 28 31.81 -32.34 22.34
N LYS A 29 32.62 -32.35 23.40
CA LYS A 29 33.85 -31.56 23.51
C LYS A 29 35.07 -32.40 23.17
N SER A 30 36.08 -31.75 22.59
CA SER A 30 37.39 -32.35 22.28
C SER A 30 37.29 -33.66 21.50
N VAL A 31 36.60 -33.60 20.35
CA VAL A 31 36.27 -34.76 19.52
C VAL A 31 37.51 -35.28 18.78
N LYS A 32 37.73 -36.59 18.87
CA LYS A 32 38.78 -37.34 18.15
C LYS A 32 38.11 -38.39 17.26
N ASP A 33 38.63 -38.54 16.04
CA ASP A 33 38.18 -39.49 15.01
C ASP A 33 36.66 -39.45 14.73
N PRO A 34 36.14 -38.32 14.19
CA PRO A 34 34.74 -38.23 13.81
C PRO A 34 34.46 -39.11 12.58
N HIS A 35 33.70 -40.19 12.79
CA HIS A 35 33.17 -41.03 11.72
C HIS A 35 31.71 -40.68 11.45
N LEU A 36 31.47 -40.11 10.27
CA LEU A 36 30.13 -39.75 9.79
C LEU A 36 29.80 -40.60 8.55
N ARG A 37 28.69 -41.34 8.61
CA ARG A 37 28.12 -42.02 7.45
C ARG A 37 26.74 -41.46 7.19
N ILE A 38 26.59 -40.82 6.04
CA ILE A 38 25.31 -40.28 5.56
C ILE A 38 24.82 -41.19 4.44
N LYS A 39 23.60 -41.70 4.58
CA LYS A 39 22.80 -42.33 3.53
C LYS A 39 21.57 -41.46 3.27
N GLU A 40 20.88 -41.67 2.15
CA GLU A 40 19.72 -40.87 1.73
C GLU A 40 18.68 -40.65 2.85
N GLU A 41 18.44 -41.66 3.70
CA GLU A 41 17.45 -41.58 4.79
C GLU A 41 18.02 -41.85 6.19
N THR A 42 19.33 -42.08 6.31
CA THR A 42 19.94 -42.48 7.59
C THR A 42 21.26 -41.76 7.85
N VAL A 43 21.39 -41.20 9.05
CA VAL A 43 22.61 -40.54 9.52
C VAL A 43 23.18 -41.34 10.68
N GLU A 44 24.40 -41.81 10.52
CA GLU A 44 25.16 -42.52 11.55
C GLU A 44 26.39 -41.69 11.91
N PHE A 45 26.56 -41.41 13.19
CA PHE A 45 27.69 -40.65 13.72
C PHE A 45 28.34 -41.42 14.86
N SER A 46 29.67 -41.53 14.83
CA SER A 46 30.48 -42.09 15.92
C SER A 46 31.73 -41.24 16.12
N ALA A 47 32.01 -40.87 17.36
CA ALA A 47 33.25 -40.18 17.69
C ALA A 47 33.66 -40.42 19.15
N ASN A 48 34.94 -40.26 19.44
CA ASN A 48 35.46 -40.26 20.81
C ASN A 48 35.48 -38.82 21.32
N GLY A 49 34.90 -38.56 22.49
CA GLY A 49 34.85 -37.20 23.02
C GLY A 49 34.40 -37.14 24.46
N VAL A 50 34.43 -35.93 25.03
CA VAL A 50 33.93 -35.66 26.38
C VAL A 50 32.49 -35.21 26.27
N GLY A 51 31.56 -36.07 26.70
CA GLY A 51 30.13 -35.75 26.79
C GLY A 51 29.65 -35.73 28.25
N ALA A 52 28.33 -35.82 28.43
CA ALA A 52 27.70 -35.82 29.76
C ALA A 52 28.15 -36.96 30.70
N GLN A 53 28.76 -38.02 30.16
CA GLN A 53 29.25 -39.18 30.92
C GLN A 53 30.78 -39.35 30.87
N GLY A 54 31.51 -38.27 30.56
CA GLY A 54 32.97 -38.24 30.51
C GLY A 54 33.56 -38.60 29.14
N LEU A 55 34.85 -38.92 29.11
CA LEU A 55 35.59 -39.29 27.90
C LEU A 55 35.28 -40.74 27.51
N LYS A 56 34.33 -40.92 26.59
CA LYS A 56 33.93 -42.24 26.07
C LYS A 56 33.67 -42.16 24.57
N ARG A 57 33.46 -43.33 23.97
CA ARG A 57 32.99 -43.43 22.59
C ARG A 57 31.48 -43.18 22.56
N TYR A 58 31.09 -42.15 21.82
CA TYR A 58 29.69 -41.78 21.61
C TYR A 58 29.27 -42.16 20.20
N SER A 59 28.06 -42.70 20.04
CA SER A 59 27.47 -42.90 18.72
C SER A 59 25.95 -42.84 18.74
N PHE A 60 25.39 -42.42 17.61
CA PHE A 60 23.96 -42.46 17.35
C PHE A 60 23.69 -42.78 15.88
N ALA A 61 22.53 -43.39 15.65
CA ALA A 61 21.98 -43.63 14.33
C ALA A 61 20.56 -43.05 14.28
N LEU A 62 20.26 -42.27 13.26
CA LEU A 62 18.99 -41.60 13.08
C LEU A 62 18.41 -41.89 11.71
N HIS A 63 17.16 -42.37 11.68
CA HIS A 63 16.39 -42.49 10.44
C HIS A 63 15.58 -41.20 10.24
N LEU A 64 15.86 -40.48 9.16
CA LEU A 64 15.28 -39.18 8.86
C LEU A 64 13.87 -39.31 8.31
N SER A 65 13.06 -38.27 8.47
CA SER A 65 11.68 -38.25 7.97
C SER A 65 11.58 -38.18 6.44
N ALA A 66 12.60 -37.67 5.75
CA ALA A 66 12.64 -37.58 4.30
C ALA A 66 14.09 -37.64 3.79
N ALA A 67 14.23 -37.90 2.49
CA ALA A 67 15.52 -38.04 1.84
C ALA A 67 16.36 -36.75 1.84
N ILE A 68 17.65 -36.88 2.16
CA ILE A 68 18.66 -35.81 2.15
C ILE A 68 19.66 -36.02 1.01
N ASP A 69 20.22 -34.90 0.53
CA ASP A 69 21.26 -34.87 -0.50
C ASP A 69 22.63 -35.07 0.19
N PRO A 70 23.28 -36.25 0.04
CA PRO A 70 24.52 -36.56 0.75
C PRO A 70 25.69 -35.66 0.32
N ASP A 71 25.69 -35.16 -0.92
CA ASP A 71 26.80 -34.40 -1.51
C ASP A 71 26.87 -32.96 -1.00
N LYS A 72 25.76 -32.42 -0.47
CA LYS A 72 25.66 -31.04 0.06
C LYS A 72 25.67 -30.97 1.59
N CYS A 73 25.91 -32.09 2.28
CA CYS A 73 25.97 -32.10 3.73
C CYS A 73 27.34 -31.59 4.23
N SER A 74 27.34 -30.70 5.23
CA SER A 74 28.59 -30.16 5.80
C SER A 74 28.75 -30.58 7.26
N LEU A 75 29.93 -31.09 7.62
CA LEU A 75 30.33 -31.36 9.00
C LEU A 75 31.33 -30.29 9.46
N LYS A 76 31.00 -29.58 10.54
CA LYS A 76 31.90 -28.62 11.20
C LYS A 76 32.20 -29.11 12.61
N VAL A 77 33.45 -29.51 12.84
CA VAL A 77 33.94 -29.93 14.16
C VAL A 77 34.61 -28.74 14.82
N THR A 78 34.10 -28.35 15.99
CA THR A 78 34.71 -27.33 16.86
C THR A 78 35.16 -28.01 18.16
N ASP A 79 36.09 -27.41 18.90
CA ASP A 79 36.56 -27.94 20.19
C ASP A 79 35.42 -28.14 21.22
N ARG A 80 34.31 -27.41 21.05
CA ARG A 80 33.19 -27.38 21.98
C ARG A 80 31.97 -28.19 21.53
N GLN A 81 31.81 -28.42 20.22
CA GLN A 81 30.61 -29.04 19.65
C GLN A 81 30.86 -29.51 18.21
N VAL A 82 29.99 -30.38 17.72
CA VAL A 82 29.99 -30.81 16.32
C VAL A 82 28.68 -30.38 15.67
N ASP A 83 28.77 -29.53 14.65
CA ASP A 83 27.62 -29.06 13.88
C ASP A 83 27.53 -29.83 12.56
N LEU A 84 26.40 -30.51 12.33
CA LEU A 84 26.05 -31.13 11.06
C LEU A 84 24.96 -30.33 10.37
N THR A 85 25.18 -30.03 9.10
CA THR A 85 24.20 -29.39 8.23
C THR A 85 23.76 -30.41 7.18
N LEU A 86 22.48 -30.77 7.19
CA LEU A 86 21.86 -31.73 6.28
C LEU A 86 21.00 -30.98 5.26
N CYS A 87 21.26 -31.17 3.97
CA CYS A 87 20.47 -30.53 2.90
C CYS A 87 19.30 -31.42 2.49
N LYS A 88 18.07 -30.87 2.52
CA LYS A 88 16.86 -31.60 2.14
C LYS A 88 16.77 -31.72 0.62
N THR A 89 16.37 -32.89 0.11
CA THR A 89 16.17 -33.09 -1.34
C THR A 89 14.96 -32.30 -1.85
N LYS A 90 13.88 -32.28 -1.06
CA LYS A 90 12.67 -31.49 -1.32
C LYS A 90 12.56 -30.37 -0.29
N LYS A 91 12.33 -29.13 -0.74
CA LYS A 91 12.02 -28.00 0.13
C LYS A 91 10.67 -28.25 0.80
N ALA A 92 10.70 -28.69 2.04
CA ALA A 92 9.52 -29.07 2.80
C ALA A 92 9.80 -28.98 4.30
N TRP A 93 8.81 -28.53 5.06
CA TRP A 93 8.86 -28.52 6.52
C TRP A 93 8.68 -29.95 7.06
N TRP A 94 9.55 -30.39 7.98
CA TRP A 94 9.43 -31.71 8.59
C TRP A 94 8.70 -31.60 9.93
N PRO A 95 7.55 -32.26 10.14
CA PRO A 95 6.87 -32.22 11.43
C PRO A 95 7.69 -32.90 12.53
N ARG A 96 8.57 -33.83 12.16
CA ARG A 96 9.52 -34.52 13.04
C ARG A 96 10.81 -34.80 12.29
N LEU A 97 11.94 -34.80 13.00
CA LEU A 97 13.23 -35.18 12.41
C LEU A 97 13.30 -36.69 12.10
N THR A 98 12.70 -37.51 12.96
CA THR A 98 12.71 -38.98 12.83
C THR A 98 11.51 -39.51 12.07
N ALA A 99 11.71 -40.53 11.22
CA ALA A 99 10.62 -41.24 10.55
C ALA A 99 9.68 -41.96 11.55
N LYS A 100 10.24 -42.51 12.64
CA LYS A 100 9.46 -43.15 13.70
C LYS A 100 8.92 -42.10 14.69
N PRO A 101 7.71 -42.28 15.24
CA PRO A 101 7.11 -41.38 16.21
C PRO A 101 7.81 -41.40 17.59
N GLN A 102 8.59 -42.45 17.87
CA GLN A 102 9.34 -42.59 19.11
C GLN A 102 10.58 -41.69 19.10
N LYS A 103 10.51 -40.57 19.82
CA LYS A 103 11.63 -39.62 19.97
C LYS A 103 12.69 -40.19 20.93
N PRO A 104 13.97 -40.32 20.51
CA PRO A 104 15.04 -40.71 21.43
C PRO A 104 15.21 -39.68 22.55
N ALA A 105 15.45 -40.13 23.78
CA ALA A 105 15.58 -39.26 24.96
C ALA A 105 16.75 -38.25 24.87
N TRP A 106 17.75 -38.55 24.04
CA TRP A 106 18.92 -37.71 23.82
C TRP A 106 18.72 -36.62 22.75
N LEU A 107 17.65 -36.69 21.93
CA LEU A 107 17.36 -35.72 20.88
C LEU A 107 16.50 -34.57 21.43
N LYS A 108 17.01 -33.34 21.36
CA LYS A 108 16.36 -32.11 21.87
C LYS A 108 16.18 -31.09 20.76
N ILE A 109 15.29 -30.13 20.97
CA ILE A 109 15.10 -29.00 20.06
C ILE A 109 16.20 -27.97 20.32
N ASP A 110 16.82 -27.44 19.26
CA ASP A 110 17.75 -26.33 19.35
C ASP A 110 16.98 -25.00 19.37
N PHE A 111 16.67 -24.49 20.56
CA PHE A 111 15.95 -23.23 20.73
C PHE A 111 16.75 -22.01 20.23
N ASP A 112 18.08 -22.10 20.14
CA ASP A 112 18.92 -20.98 19.67
C ASP A 112 18.76 -20.75 18.15
N LYS A 113 18.39 -21.81 17.40
CA LYS A 113 18.24 -21.79 15.94
C LYS A 113 16.82 -22.11 15.46
N TRP A 114 15.87 -22.26 16.39
CA TRP A 114 14.48 -22.57 16.05
C TRP A 114 13.80 -21.34 15.45
N LYS A 115 13.25 -21.50 14.24
CA LYS A 115 12.34 -20.55 13.60
C LYS A 115 11.00 -21.25 13.39
N SER A 116 9.89 -20.54 13.49
CA SER A 116 8.58 -21.09 13.16
C SER A 116 8.28 -20.96 11.66
N GLU A 117 7.34 -21.77 11.16
CA GLU A 117 6.86 -21.72 9.76
C GLU A 117 6.26 -20.34 9.41
N GLU A 118 5.73 -19.63 10.41
CA GLU A 118 5.12 -18.30 10.28
C GLU A 118 6.15 -17.16 10.26
N ASP A 119 7.39 -17.39 10.73
CA ASP A 119 8.44 -16.36 10.78
C ASP A 119 9.14 -16.13 9.43
N PHE A 120 8.83 -16.92 8.39
CA PHE A 120 9.43 -16.77 7.06
C PHE A 120 8.63 -15.84 6.14
N ASP A 121 7.36 -15.57 6.45
CA ASP A 121 6.52 -14.64 5.69
C ASP A 121 6.48 -13.22 6.30
N GLU A 122 6.97 -13.01 7.54
CA GLU A 122 6.94 -11.72 8.25
C GLU A 122 8.31 -11.03 8.36
N ASP A 123 9.04 -10.87 7.25
CA ASP A 123 10.08 -9.82 7.13
C ASP A 123 9.47 -8.43 6.80
N GLU A 124 8.13 -8.31 6.80
CA GLU A 124 7.45 -7.03 6.99
C GLU A 124 7.22 -6.82 8.49
N THR A 125 8.01 -5.96 9.12
CA THR A 125 7.69 -5.44 10.46
C THR A 125 6.21 -5.05 10.51
N ARG A 126 5.38 -5.76 11.30
CA ARG A 126 3.96 -5.44 11.47
C ARG A 126 3.81 -3.95 11.75
N ASP A 127 3.17 -3.24 10.83
CA ASP A 127 2.85 -1.84 11.03
C ASP A 127 1.70 -1.77 12.04
N ILE A 128 2.03 -1.58 13.32
CA ILE A 128 1.07 -1.45 14.43
C ILE A 128 0.00 -0.36 14.13
N ARG A 129 0.31 0.61 13.26
CA ARG A 129 -0.65 1.63 12.81
C ARG A 129 -1.81 1.05 12.01
N ARG A 130 -1.61 -0.07 11.30
CA ARG A 130 -2.66 -0.77 10.55
C ARG A 130 -3.58 -1.56 11.46
N ASP A 131 -3.04 -2.14 12.52
CA ASP A 131 -3.79 -3.01 13.44
C ASP A 131 -4.70 -2.22 14.37
N PHE A 132 -4.31 -0.99 14.76
CA PHE A 132 -5.07 -0.17 15.71
C PHE A 132 -5.23 1.29 15.26
N PRO A 133 -5.93 1.54 14.13
CA PRO A 133 -6.06 2.89 13.57
C PRO A 133 -6.79 3.86 14.51
N GLU A 134 -7.79 3.39 15.26
CA GLU A 134 -8.59 4.21 16.18
C GLU A 134 -7.81 4.67 17.42
N ILE A 135 -6.97 3.78 17.97
CA ILE A 135 -6.15 4.07 19.15
C ILE A 135 -5.06 5.08 18.78
N TYR A 136 -4.45 4.91 17.60
CA TYR A 136 -3.48 5.86 17.08
C TYR A 136 -4.11 7.23 16.83
N ASP A 137 -5.28 7.29 16.19
CA ASP A 137 -6.02 8.54 15.95
C ASP A 137 -6.36 9.27 17.26
N LYS A 138 -6.72 8.51 18.31
CA LYS A 138 -7.05 9.07 19.64
C LYS A 138 -5.81 9.62 20.35
N LEU A 139 -4.72 8.84 20.41
CA LEU A 139 -3.45 9.28 21.00
C LEU A 139 -2.91 10.52 20.29
N GLN A 140 -2.98 10.55 18.96
CA GLN A 140 -2.49 11.69 18.18
C GLN A 140 -3.31 12.96 18.45
N LYS A 141 -4.62 12.83 18.67
CA LYS A 141 -5.50 13.94 19.04
C LYS A 141 -5.22 14.45 20.46
N GLU A 142 -4.90 13.55 21.39
CA GLU A 142 -4.57 13.87 22.79
C GLU A 142 -3.18 14.51 22.93
N GLU A 143 -2.17 14.03 22.19
CA GLU A 143 -0.79 14.55 22.29
C GLU A 143 -0.56 15.85 21.51
N LEU A 144 -1.10 15.96 20.29
CA LEU A 144 -0.81 17.09 19.40
C LEU A 144 -1.97 18.11 19.32
N GLY A 145 -3.13 17.80 19.90
CA GLY A 145 -4.33 18.65 19.84
C GLY A 145 -4.98 18.74 18.45
N TYR A 146 -4.38 18.17 17.41
CA TYR A 146 -4.88 18.19 16.03
C TYR A 146 -4.71 16.83 15.33
N LYS A 147 -5.70 16.45 14.52
CA LYS A 147 -5.64 15.27 13.67
C LYS A 147 -4.80 15.57 12.44
N ARG A 148 -3.59 15.02 12.33
CA ARG A 148 -2.74 15.09 11.13
C ARG A 148 -3.48 14.45 9.95
N GLU A 149 -4.23 15.28 9.22
CA GLU A 149 -4.93 14.84 8.02
C GLU A 149 -3.88 14.44 6.96
N SER A 150 -4.22 13.44 6.16
CA SER A 150 -3.34 13.00 5.07
C SER A 150 -2.99 14.19 4.18
N ALA A 151 -1.72 14.32 3.77
CA ALA A 151 -1.28 15.39 2.87
C ALA A 151 -2.14 15.46 1.59
N LYS A 152 -2.64 14.31 1.14
CA LYS A 152 -3.64 14.19 0.06
C LYS A 152 -4.90 15.01 0.38
N LYS A 153 -5.58 14.75 1.50
CA LYS A 153 -6.78 15.51 1.90
C LYS A 153 -6.52 17.01 2.01
N ILE A 154 -5.41 17.43 2.61
CA ILE A 154 -5.08 18.86 2.73
C ILE A 154 -4.93 19.48 1.33
N TYR A 155 -4.20 18.81 0.43
CA TYR A 155 -4.05 19.24 -0.96
C TYR A 155 -5.41 19.35 -1.68
N LEU A 156 -6.26 18.32 -1.60
CA LEU A 156 -7.60 18.37 -2.21
C LEU A 156 -8.45 19.49 -1.62
N ALA A 157 -8.40 19.72 -0.30
CA ALA A 157 -9.14 20.80 0.34
C ALA A 157 -8.71 22.17 -0.20
N ILE A 158 -7.39 22.40 -0.30
CA ILE A 158 -6.83 23.64 -0.84
C ILE A 158 -7.20 23.81 -2.32
N TYR A 159 -7.08 22.75 -3.13
CA TYR A 159 -7.47 22.79 -4.54
C TYR A 159 -8.94 23.19 -4.71
N ASN A 160 -9.85 22.50 -4.01
CA ASN A 160 -11.28 22.78 -4.11
C ASN A 160 -11.59 24.20 -3.59
N LEU A 161 -10.89 24.68 -2.56
CA LEU A 161 -11.05 26.03 -2.04
C LEU A 161 -10.60 27.09 -3.05
N LEU A 162 -9.46 26.89 -3.70
CA LEU A 162 -8.95 27.79 -4.75
C LEU A 162 -9.92 27.85 -5.93
N GLN A 163 -10.45 26.70 -6.36
CA GLN A 163 -11.46 26.65 -7.41
C GLN A 163 -12.75 27.37 -7.01
N PHE A 164 -13.23 27.15 -5.78
CA PHE A 164 -14.40 27.85 -5.25
C PHE A 164 -14.21 29.38 -5.25
N ILE A 165 -13.06 29.86 -4.78
CA ILE A 165 -12.72 31.28 -4.77
C ILE A 165 -12.67 31.83 -6.20
N GLY A 166 -12.04 31.10 -7.12
CA GLY A 166 -11.93 31.49 -8.53
C GLY A 166 -13.28 31.68 -9.22
N PHE A 167 -14.18 30.70 -9.13
CA PHE A 167 -15.52 30.81 -9.73
C PHE A 167 -16.41 31.82 -8.99
N SER A 168 -16.26 31.96 -7.68
CA SER A 168 -16.98 33.00 -6.91
C SER A 168 -16.53 34.41 -7.33
N TYR A 169 -15.23 34.62 -7.56
CA TYR A 169 -14.70 35.86 -8.09
C TYR A 169 -15.32 36.21 -9.44
N VAL A 170 -15.38 35.25 -10.37
CA VAL A 170 -16.02 35.44 -11.68
C VAL A 170 -17.49 35.84 -11.53
N LEU A 171 -18.27 35.12 -10.71
CA LEU A 171 -19.68 35.45 -10.46
C LEU A 171 -19.86 36.85 -9.85
N ILE A 172 -19.06 37.19 -8.85
CA ILE A 172 -19.16 38.48 -8.16
C ILE A 172 -18.84 39.62 -9.12
N VAL A 173 -17.77 39.51 -9.92
CA VAL A 173 -17.41 40.53 -10.90
C VAL A 173 -18.51 40.68 -11.96
N MET A 174 -19.04 39.58 -12.48
CA MET A 174 -20.16 39.60 -13.43
C MET A 174 -21.40 40.25 -12.82
N TYR A 175 -21.76 39.89 -11.59
CA TYR A 175 -22.90 40.46 -10.88
C TYR A 175 -22.76 41.98 -10.67
N ILE A 176 -21.61 42.44 -10.19
CA ILE A 176 -21.35 43.88 -9.97
C ILE A 176 -21.41 44.66 -11.28
N ARG A 177 -20.83 44.12 -12.37
CA ARG A 177 -20.85 44.76 -13.69
C ARG A 177 -22.27 44.84 -14.24
N HIS A 178 -23.04 43.77 -14.10
CA HIS A 178 -24.43 43.73 -14.53
C HIS A 178 -25.31 44.70 -13.74
N TYR A 179 -25.11 44.79 -12.42
CA TYR A 179 -25.82 45.74 -11.58
C TYR A 179 -25.51 47.20 -11.95
N LYS A 180 -24.27 47.52 -12.34
CA LYS A 180 -23.85 48.88 -12.71
C LYS A 180 -24.23 49.30 -14.12
N SER A 181 -24.10 48.41 -15.09
CA SER A 181 -24.15 48.77 -16.54
C SER A 181 -25.28 48.08 -17.30
N GLY A 182 -26.11 47.29 -16.61
CA GLY A 182 -27.26 46.61 -17.22
C GLY A 182 -26.87 45.71 -18.39
N ALA A 183 -27.57 45.84 -19.51
CA ALA A 183 -27.36 45.02 -20.70
C ALA A 183 -26.00 45.24 -21.39
N GLU A 184 -25.44 46.45 -21.32
CA GLU A 184 -24.12 46.76 -21.92
C GLU A 184 -22.97 46.00 -21.24
N SER A 185 -23.17 45.56 -19.99
CA SER A 185 -22.20 44.72 -19.28
C SER A 185 -21.91 43.38 -20.00
N MET A 186 -22.88 42.89 -20.79
CA MET A 186 -22.79 41.58 -21.44
C MET A 186 -21.70 41.56 -22.52
N GLU A 187 -21.54 42.65 -23.28
CA GLU A 187 -20.53 42.75 -24.35
C GLU A 187 -19.11 42.80 -23.77
N GLY A 188 -18.92 43.51 -22.65
CA GLY A 188 -17.64 43.61 -21.95
C GLY A 188 -17.39 42.52 -20.92
N THR A 189 -18.13 41.41 -20.94
CA THR A 189 -17.97 40.33 -19.95
C THR A 189 -16.69 39.54 -20.19
N TYR A 190 -16.45 39.14 -21.44
CA TYR A 190 -15.28 38.34 -21.77
C TYR A 190 -13.97 39.09 -21.47
N GLU A 191 -13.90 40.37 -21.77
CA GLU A 191 -12.74 41.21 -21.47
C GLU A 191 -12.46 41.27 -19.95
N ALA A 192 -13.52 41.37 -19.13
CA ALA A 192 -13.38 41.52 -17.69
C ALA A 192 -13.03 40.20 -16.95
N VAL A 193 -13.65 39.08 -17.33
CA VAL A 193 -13.50 37.80 -16.59
C VAL A 193 -12.92 36.66 -17.42
N GLY A 194 -12.74 36.83 -18.72
CA GLY A 194 -12.18 35.83 -19.63
C GLY A 194 -10.82 35.31 -19.20
N PRO A 195 -9.84 36.15 -18.84
CA PRO A 195 -8.54 35.68 -18.33
C PRO A 195 -8.66 34.83 -17.07
N ALA A 196 -9.52 35.25 -16.12
CA ALA A 196 -9.79 34.48 -14.90
C ALA A 196 -10.47 33.14 -15.22
N MET A 197 -11.45 33.14 -16.12
CA MET A 197 -12.15 31.94 -16.58
C MET A 197 -11.19 30.95 -17.26
N LYS A 198 -10.28 31.43 -18.12
CA LYS A 198 -9.25 30.60 -18.75
C LYS A 198 -8.34 29.96 -17.70
N PHE A 199 -7.89 30.72 -16.72
CA PHE A 199 -7.01 30.22 -15.66
C PHE A 199 -7.67 29.12 -14.83
N ILE A 200 -8.88 29.35 -14.31
CA ILE A 200 -9.59 28.36 -13.49
C ILE A 200 -9.97 27.12 -14.31
N GLN A 201 -10.34 27.28 -15.59
CA GLN A 201 -10.63 26.17 -16.50
C GLN A 201 -9.40 25.30 -16.75
N LEU A 202 -8.20 25.90 -16.90
CA LEU A 202 -6.96 25.14 -17.01
C LEU A 202 -6.65 24.38 -15.73
N MET A 203 -6.89 24.98 -14.55
CA MET A 203 -6.74 24.28 -13.29
C MET A 203 -7.68 23.06 -13.15
N GLN A 204 -8.84 23.05 -13.82
CA GLN A 204 -9.75 21.89 -13.80
C GLN A 204 -9.15 20.64 -14.45
N PHE A 205 -8.10 20.75 -15.28
CA PHE A 205 -7.40 19.55 -15.78
C PHE A 205 -6.75 18.74 -14.65
N LEU A 206 -6.47 19.35 -13.49
CA LEU A 206 -6.04 18.62 -12.30
C LEU A 206 -7.09 17.59 -11.84
N GLU A 207 -8.37 17.80 -12.12
CA GLU A 207 -9.45 16.83 -11.80
C GLU A 207 -9.37 15.56 -12.63
N VAL A 208 -8.78 15.64 -13.82
CA VAL A 208 -8.47 14.47 -14.64
C VAL A 208 -7.29 13.70 -14.03
N LEU A 209 -6.30 14.45 -13.52
CA LEU A 209 -5.09 13.89 -12.93
C LEU A 209 -5.31 13.26 -11.54
N HIS A 210 -6.25 13.78 -10.75
CA HIS A 210 -6.54 13.26 -9.41
C HIS A 210 -6.84 11.75 -9.38
N PRO A 211 -7.78 11.21 -10.18
CA PRO A 211 -8.02 9.77 -10.24
C PRO A 211 -6.85 9.02 -10.90
N MET A 212 -6.15 9.62 -11.87
CA MET A 212 -4.98 8.99 -12.53
C MET A 212 -3.82 8.71 -11.57
N PHE A 213 -3.57 9.61 -10.61
CA PHE A 213 -2.52 9.47 -9.59
C PHE A 213 -3.03 8.89 -8.25
N GLY A 214 -4.29 8.47 -8.18
CA GLY A 214 -4.85 7.87 -6.95
C GLY A 214 -5.05 8.86 -5.79
N TYR A 215 -5.35 10.13 -6.11
CA TYR A 215 -5.82 11.14 -5.14
C TYR A 215 -7.32 11.01 -4.86
N THR A 216 -8.12 10.66 -5.87
CA THR A 216 -9.58 10.44 -5.75
C THR A 216 -9.95 9.05 -6.24
N LYS A 217 -11.06 8.51 -5.72
CA LYS A 217 -11.66 7.26 -6.19
C LYS A 217 -12.62 7.59 -7.33
N GLY A 218 -12.43 6.99 -8.51
CA GLY A 218 -13.31 7.19 -9.65
C GLY A 218 -12.61 7.06 -11.00
N SER A 219 -13.37 7.13 -12.09
CA SER A 219 -12.84 7.12 -13.45
C SER A 219 -12.38 8.52 -13.87
N ALA A 220 -11.22 8.60 -14.51
CA ALA A 220 -10.71 9.84 -15.12
C ALA A 220 -11.48 10.27 -16.39
N LEU A 221 -12.27 9.36 -16.97
CA LEU A 221 -12.97 9.61 -18.24
C LEU A 221 -14.02 10.71 -18.14
N THR A 222 -14.83 10.70 -17.09
CA THR A 222 -15.90 11.69 -16.89
C THR A 222 -15.35 13.11 -16.75
N PRO A 223 -14.40 13.41 -15.83
CA PRO A 223 -13.80 14.74 -15.74
C PRO A 223 -13.04 15.11 -17.01
N PHE A 224 -12.41 14.15 -17.69
CA PHE A 224 -11.73 14.42 -18.97
C PHE A 224 -12.71 14.95 -20.02
N LEU A 225 -13.80 14.24 -20.31
CA LEU A 225 -14.78 14.67 -21.30
C LEU A 225 -15.41 16.02 -20.93
N GLN A 226 -15.72 16.23 -19.66
CA GLN A 226 -16.33 17.47 -19.18
C GLN A 226 -15.37 18.67 -19.30
N VAL A 227 -14.12 18.53 -18.84
CA VAL A 227 -13.14 19.62 -18.85
C VAL A 227 -12.66 19.91 -20.26
N THR A 228 -12.40 18.88 -21.07
CA THR A 228 -12.01 19.04 -22.47
C THR A 228 -13.13 19.66 -23.31
N GLY A 229 -14.38 19.23 -23.12
CA GLY A 229 -15.53 19.83 -23.82
C GLY A 229 -15.62 21.35 -23.59
N ARG A 230 -15.52 21.77 -22.32
CA ARG A 230 -15.52 23.20 -21.97
C ARG A 230 -14.27 23.93 -22.46
N ALA A 231 -13.11 23.28 -22.43
CA ALA A 231 -11.88 23.86 -22.95
C ALA A 231 -11.97 24.15 -24.46
N ILE A 232 -12.60 23.26 -25.24
CA ILE A 232 -12.84 23.51 -26.67
C ILE A 232 -13.72 24.75 -26.86
N ILE A 233 -14.83 24.86 -26.13
CA ILE A 233 -15.69 26.03 -26.23
C ILE A 233 -14.94 27.31 -25.84
N LEU A 234 -14.20 27.31 -24.74
CA LEU A 234 -13.52 28.51 -24.24
C LEU A 234 -12.33 28.94 -25.12
N PHE A 235 -11.44 28.01 -25.47
CA PHE A 235 -10.19 28.32 -26.15
C PHE A 235 -10.30 28.29 -27.68
N VAL A 236 -11.10 27.36 -28.23
CA VAL A 236 -11.21 27.20 -29.69
C VAL A 236 -12.35 28.04 -30.24
N MET A 237 -13.50 28.12 -29.55
CA MET A 237 -14.66 28.85 -30.09
C MET A 237 -14.73 30.31 -29.65
N ILE A 238 -14.42 30.62 -28.38
CA ILE A 238 -14.57 32.00 -27.85
C ILE A 238 -13.26 32.79 -27.96
N GLU A 239 -12.13 32.27 -27.49
CA GLU A 239 -10.85 32.98 -27.55
C GLU A 239 -10.37 33.18 -28.99
N ALA A 240 -10.47 32.17 -29.85
CA ALA A 240 -9.96 32.24 -31.22
C ALA A 240 -10.76 33.19 -32.13
N GLU A 241 -12.03 33.48 -31.79
CA GLU A 241 -12.90 34.35 -32.57
C GLU A 241 -13.31 35.59 -31.76
N PRO A 242 -12.66 36.75 -31.96
CA PRO A 242 -12.97 37.99 -31.22
C PRO A 242 -14.43 38.43 -31.34
N ARG A 243 -15.11 38.11 -32.45
CA ARG A 243 -16.53 38.44 -32.65
C ARG A 243 -17.45 37.69 -31.69
N MET A 244 -17.02 36.55 -31.15
CA MET A 244 -17.80 35.80 -30.17
C MET A 244 -17.77 36.44 -28.78
N GLN A 245 -16.70 37.13 -28.45
CA GLN A 245 -16.43 37.67 -27.11
C GLN A 245 -17.43 38.75 -26.68
N THR A 246 -17.99 39.49 -27.65
CA THR A 246 -19.00 40.53 -27.39
C THR A 246 -20.43 40.00 -27.39
N LYS A 247 -20.68 38.74 -27.78
CA LYS A 247 -22.04 38.21 -27.85
C LYS A 247 -22.57 37.91 -26.44
N PRO A 248 -23.86 38.18 -26.16
CA PRO A 248 -24.45 37.97 -24.84
C PRO A 248 -24.48 36.49 -24.41
N VAL A 249 -24.36 35.56 -25.36
CA VAL A 249 -24.26 34.11 -25.06
C VAL A 249 -23.08 33.80 -24.16
N VAL A 250 -21.96 34.53 -24.27
CA VAL A 250 -20.76 34.32 -23.43
C VAL A 250 -21.05 34.68 -21.97
N PHE A 251 -21.81 35.75 -21.73
CA PHE A 251 -22.26 36.11 -20.38
C PHE A 251 -23.11 34.99 -19.76
N TYR A 252 -24.12 34.50 -20.46
CA TYR A 252 -24.97 33.42 -19.94
C TYR A 252 -24.18 32.12 -19.74
N LEU A 253 -23.28 31.79 -20.66
CA LEU A 253 -22.43 30.61 -20.55
C LEU A 253 -21.55 30.66 -19.29
N PHE A 254 -20.85 31.78 -19.07
CA PHE A 254 -19.98 31.95 -17.91
C PHE A 254 -20.77 31.97 -16.60
N LEU A 255 -21.96 32.56 -16.60
CA LEU A 255 -22.86 32.55 -15.45
C LEU A 255 -23.27 31.11 -15.10
N VAL A 256 -23.72 30.33 -16.08
CA VAL A 256 -24.16 28.94 -15.89
C VAL A 256 -23.00 28.07 -15.42
N TRP A 257 -21.85 28.15 -16.09
CA TRP A 257 -20.67 27.39 -15.69
C TRP A 257 -20.28 27.72 -14.26
N SER A 258 -20.16 29.00 -13.92
CA SER A 258 -19.71 29.40 -12.58
C SER A 258 -20.73 29.04 -11.49
N MET A 259 -22.03 29.12 -11.75
CA MET A 259 -23.07 28.71 -10.79
C MET A 259 -22.99 27.21 -10.43
N ILE A 260 -22.74 26.34 -11.42
CA ILE A 260 -22.55 24.90 -11.18
C ILE A 260 -21.33 24.66 -10.29
N GLU A 261 -20.25 25.40 -10.54
CA GLU A 261 -18.96 25.23 -9.88
C GLU A 261 -18.95 25.74 -8.45
N VAL A 262 -19.57 26.89 -8.20
CA VAL A 262 -19.69 27.49 -6.86
C VAL A 262 -20.46 26.59 -5.90
N VAL A 263 -21.36 25.73 -6.40
CA VAL A 263 -22.03 24.71 -5.57
C VAL A 263 -21.18 23.43 -5.46
N ARG A 264 -20.50 23.02 -6.54
CA ARG A 264 -19.71 21.78 -6.57
C ARG A 264 -18.56 21.77 -5.57
N TYR A 265 -17.71 22.79 -5.59
CA TYR A 265 -16.46 22.75 -4.84
C TYR A 265 -16.68 22.77 -3.32
N PRO A 266 -17.61 23.56 -2.75
CA PRO A 266 -17.95 23.46 -1.34
C PRO A 266 -18.47 22.07 -0.96
N TYR A 267 -19.29 21.45 -1.81
CA TYR A 267 -19.77 20.08 -1.58
C TYR A 267 -18.62 19.07 -1.53
N TYR A 268 -17.62 19.20 -2.41
CA TYR A 268 -16.43 18.34 -2.37
C TYR A 268 -15.58 18.56 -1.11
N ILE A 269 -15.45 19.79 -0.62
CA ILE A 269 -14.77 20.09 0.64
C ILE A 269 -15.52 19.45 1.81
N THR A 270 -16.84 19.63 1.91
CA THR A 270 -17.63 19.05 3.02
C THR A 270 -17.56 17.52 3.02
N GLN A 271 -17.61 16.90 1.84
CA GLN A 271 -17.48 15.44 1.71
C GLN A 271 -16.09 14.94 2.13
N LEU A 272 -15.04 15.73 1.87
CA LEU A 272 -13.65 15.37 2.22
C LEU A 272 -13.42 15.32 3.74
N PHE A 273 -14.11 16.18 4.48
CA PHE A 273 -14.06 16.25 5.95
C PHE A 273 -15.19 15.45 6.63
N ASN A 274 -15.96 14.66 5.88
CA ASN A 274 -17.14 13.94 6.37
C ASN A 274 -18.13 14.85 7.13
N MET A 275 -18.25 16.11 6.71
CA MET A 275 -19.23 17.05 7.24
C MET A 275 -20.49 16.95 6.39
N GLU A 276 -21.59 16.48 6.97
CA GLU A 276 -22.87 16.42 6.27
C GLU A 276 -23.56 17.78 6.30
N ASN A 277 -23.81 18.36 5.13
CA ASN A 277 -24.60 19.59 4.98
C ASN A 277 -25.78 19.34 4.03
N SER A 278 -26.97 19.30 4.61
CA SER A 278 -28.21 18.98 3.88
C SER A 278 -28.53 19.99 2.77
N ILE A 279 -28.24 21.28 2.99
CA ILE A 279 -28.53 22.34 2.00
C ILE A 279 -27.59 22.20 0.80
N LEU A 280 -26.28 22.05 1.03
CA LEU A 280 -25.31 21.85 -0.05
C LEU A 280 -25.57 20.57 -0.83
N THR A 281 -25.98 19.51 -0.15
CA THR A 281 -26.33 18.23 -0.76
C THR A 281 -27.57 18.40 -1.66
N TRP A 282 -28.62 19.06 -1.15
CA TRP A 282 -29.81 19.34 -1.95
C TRP A 282 -29.50 20.23 -3.16
N LEU A 283 -28.75 21.31 -2.99
CA LEU A 283 -28.32 22.19 -4.09
C LEU A 283 -27.54 21.41 -5.13
N ARG A 284 -26.57 20.59 -4.71
CA ARG A 284 -25.75 19.76 -5.60
C ARG A 284 -26.60 18.85 -6.48
N TYR A 285 -27.66 18.26 -5.92
CA TYR A 285 -28.54 17.32 -6.64
C TYR A 285 -29.77 17.96 -7.29
N THR A 286 -29.97 19.27 -7.15
CA THR A 286 -31.13 19.96 -7.75
C THR A 286 -30.71 20.99 -8.81
N ILE A 287 -29.64 21.75 -8.56
CA ILE A 287 -29.26 22.89 -9.41
C ILE A 287 -28.80 22.46 -10.80
N TRP A 288 -28.32 21.22 -10.96
CA TRP A 288 -27.87 20.70 -12.24
C TRP A 288 -29.03 20.47 -13.21
N VAL A 289 -30.25 20.21 -12.73
CA VAL A 289 -31.43 19.93 -13.55
C VAL A 289 -31.73 21.08 -14.53
N PRO A 290 -31.82 22.36 -14.11
CA PRO A 290 -31.98 23.47 -15.04
C PRO A 290 -30.66 23.93 -15.69
N LEU A 291 -29.53 23.86 -14.98
CA LEU A 291 -28.28 24.47 -15.45
C LEU A 291 -27.57 23.68 -16.54
N TYR A 292 -27.65 22.34 -16.55
CA TYR A 292 -27.03 21.56 -17.63
C TYR A 292 -27.70 21.76 -19.00
N PRO A 293 -29.05 21.70 -19.11
CA PRO A 293 -29.72 22.04 -20.37
C PRO A 293 -29.39 23.45 -20.84
N LEU A 294 -29.37 24.43 -19.93
CA LEU A 294 -29.04 25.80 -20.27
C LEU A 294 -27.58 25.95 -20.74
N GLY A 295 -26.64 25.23 -20.10
CA GLY A 295 -25.24 25.17 -20.51
C GLY A 295 -25.10 24.60 -21.92
N PHE A 296 -25.74 23.46 -22.20
CA PHE A 296 -25.73 22.83 -23.52
C PHE A 296 -26.35 23.73 -24.60
N LEU A 297 -27.44 24.43 -24.30
CA LEU A 297 -28.03 25.41 -25.21
C LEU A 297 -27.06 26.57 -25.51
N CYS A 298 -26.40 27.12 -24.50
CA CYS A 298 -25.42 28.19 -24.69
C CYS A 298 -24.22 27.71 -25.52
N GLU A 299 -23.69 26.52 -25.23
CA GLU A 299 -22.59 25.90 -25.99
C GLU A 299 -23.00 25.66 -27.45
N GLY A 300 -24.20 25.13 -27.69
CA GLY A 300 -24.73 24.94 -29.05
C GLY A 300 -24.89 26.25 -29.81
N VAL A 301 -25.37 27.31 -29.16
CA VAL A 301 -25.45 28.64 -29.78
C VAL A 301 -24.06 29.18 -30.10
N VAL A 302 -23.06 28.96 -29.25
CA VAL A 302 -21.66 29.35 -29.51
C VAL A 302 -21.08 28.60 -30.70
N ILE A 303 -21.39 27.31 -30.87
CA ILE A 303 -20.89 26.51 -32.00
C ILE A 303 -21.51 26.95 -33.34
N ILE A 304 -22.78 27.38 -33.33
CA ILE A 304 -23.51 27.71 -34.57
C ILE A 304 -23.23 29.15 -35.04
N ARG A 305 -22.90 30.07 -34.13
CA ARG A 305 -22.86 31.54 -34.36
C ARG A 305 -21.48 32.06 -34.70
#